data_AF-A0A1F4T6F9-F1
#
_entry.id   AF-A0A1F4T6F9-F1
#
_cell.length_a   1.000
_cell.length_b   1.000
_cell.length_c   1.000
_cell.angle_alpha   90.00
_cell.angle_beta   90.00
_cell.angle_gamma   90.00
#
_symmetry.space_group_name_H-M   'P 1'
#
loop_
_entity.id
_entity.type
_entity.pdbx_description
1 polymer ?
#
loop_
_entity_poly.entity_id
_entity_poly.type
_entity_poly.pdbx_seq_one_letter_code
_entity_poly.pdbx_strand_id
1 'polypeptide(L)' 'MLKDFRCKFCHRLLAKVGDGSRVEIKCPKCKTMNLYQDETVIVYEIPENNVTKKILERGIVKYDLVQD' A
#
# COMPACT_ATOMS: atom_id res chain seq x y z
N MET A 1 -3.79 0.79 15.24
CA MET A 1 -2.79 1.74 15.81
C MET A 1 -2.51 2.80 14.75
N LEU A 2 -2.22 4.05 15.11
CA LEU A 2 -1.87 5.06 14.10
C LEU A 2 -0.43 4.86 13.59
N LYS A 3 -0.23 4.93 12.28
CA LYS A 3 1.06 4.85 11.58
C LYS A 3 1.63 6.25 11.35
N ASP A 4 2.95 6.39 11.37
CA ASP A 4 3.61 7.65 11.04
C ASP A 4 3.60 7.90 9.53
N PHE A 5 3.03 9.02 9.09
CA PHE A 5 3.16 9.50 7.72
C PHE A 5 4.21 10.60 7.67
N ARG A 6 5.32 10.35 6.97
CA ARG A 6 6.47 11.24 6.88
C ARG A 6 6.67 11.74 5.45
N CYS A 7 7.25 12.93 5.33
CA CYS A 7 7.55 13.51 4.03
C CYS A 7 8.57 12.64 3.29
N LYS A 8 8.25 12.27 2.04
CA LYS A 8 9.11 11.46 1.16
C LYS A 8 10.45 12.10 0.82
N PHE A 9 10.56 13.42 0.99
CA PHE A 9 11.78 14.17 0.67
C PHE A 9 12.63 14.52 1.89
N CYS A 10 12.02 15.07 2.95
CA CYS A 10 12.77 15.57 4.12
C CYS A 10 12.51 14.79 5.42
N HIS A 11 11.74 13.69 5.35
CA HIS A 11 11.41 12.78 6.46
C HIS A 11 10.74 13.41 7.69
N ARG A 12 10.35 14.69 7.62
CA ARG A 12 9.55 15.36 8.63
C ARG A 12 8.23 14.61 8.84
N LEU A 13 7.82 14.42 10.08
CA LEU A 13 6.49 13.91 10.41
C LEU A 13 5.42 14.87 9.90
N LEU A 14 4.49 14.35 9.11
CA LEU A 14 3.40 15.11 8.51
C LEU A 14 2.09 14.85 9.24
N ALA A 15 1.79 13.58 9.53
CA ALA A 15 0.61 13.16 10.26
C ALA A 15 0.83 11.81 10.94
N LYS A 16 -0.10 11.43 11.83
CA LYS A 16 -0.33 10.05 12.24
C LYS A 16 -1.64 9.59 11.61
N VAL A 17 -1.61 8.52 10.83
CA VAL A 17 -2.73 8.07 9.99
C VAL A 17 -3.26 6.73 10.48
N GLY A 18 -4.59 6.56 10.42
CA GLY A 18 -5.23 5.28 10.71
C GLY A 18 -5.29 4.38 9.48
N ASP A 19 -5.61 3.10 9.71
CA ASP A 19 -5.78 2.13 8.62
C ASP A 19 -6.92 2.56 7.67
N GLY A 20 -6.75 2.32 6.37
CA GLY A 20 -7.70 2.73 5.33
C GLY A 20 -7.78 4.23 5.04
N SER A 21 -6.88 5.05 5.62
CA SER A 21 -6.83 6.48 5.35
C SER A 21 -6.18 6.79 4.00
N ARG A 22 -6.71 7.79 3.29
CA ARG A 22 -6.07 8.42 2.13
C ARG A 22 -5.86 9.90 2.42
N VAL A 23 -4.60 10.34 2.44
CA VAL A 23 -4.23 11.71 2.85
C VAL A 23 -3.28 12.31 1.83
N GLU A 24 -3.64 13.47 1.28
CA GLU A 24 -2.72 14.30 0.52
C GLU A 24 -2.32 15.53 1.35
N ILE A 25 -1.02 15.77 1.50
CA ILE A 25 -0.51 16.87 2.32
C ILE A 25 0.75 17.48 1.72
N LYS A 26 0.78 18.82 1.68
CA LYS A 26 1.97 19.58 1.31
C LYS A 26 2.90 19.69 2.52
N CYS A 27 4.16 19.31 2.38
CA CYS A 27 5.13 19.46 3.46
C CYS A 27 5.37 20.95 3.75
N PRO A 28 5.19 21.43 4.99
CA PRO A 28 5.37 22.85 5.31
C PRO A 28 6.84 23.29 5.19
N LYS A 29 7.80 22.36 5.39
CA LYS A 29 9.25 22.61 5.31
C LYS A 29 9.74 22.70 3.87
N CYS A 30 9.64 21.60 3.11
CA CYS A 30 10.25 21.47 1.78
C CYS A 30 9.27 21.61 0.61
N LYS A 31 7.98 21.86 0.89
CA LYS A 31 6.91 22.08 -0.10
C LYS A 31 6.58 20.89 -1.01
N THR A 32 7.25 19.76 -0.86
CA THR A 32 6.90 18.49 -1.52
C THR A 32 5.46 18.09 -1.23
N MET A 33 4.70 17.73 -2.26
CA MET A 33 3.39 17.07 -2.12
C MET A 33 3.58 15.59 -1.80
N ASN A 34 2.89 15.12 -0.76
CA ASN A 34 2.95 13.74 -0.30
C ASN A 34 1.54 13.15 -0.31
N LEU A 35 1.43 11.92 -0.80
CA LEU A 35 0.21 11.13 -0.77
C LEU A 35 0.49 9.90 0.10
N TYR A 36 -0.34 9.73 1.13
CA TYR A 36 -0.46 8.48 1.87
C TYR A 36 -1.69 7.75 1.35
N GLN A 37 -1.53 6.49 1.02
CA GLN A 37 -2.60 5.59 0.64
C GLN A 37 -2.29 4.24 1.27
N ASP A 38 -3.09 3.83 2.24
CA ASP A 38 -3.03 2.46 2.77
C ASP A 38 -3.58 1.54 1.67
N GLU A 39 -2.74 0.69 1.09
CA GLU A 39 -3.19 -0.31 0.13
C GLU A 39 -3.83 -1.46 0.90
N THR A 40 -5.15 -1.63 0.72
CA THR A 40 -5.82 -2.84 1.20
C THR A 40 -5.44 -4.00 0.28
N VAL A 41 -4.49 -4.82 0.70
CA VAL A 41 -4.21 -6.09 0.03
C VAL A 41 -5.25 -7.10 0.50
N ILE A 42 -6.12 -7.53 -0.42
CA ILE A 42 -7.05 -8.63 -0.14
C ILE A 42 -6.43 -9.90 -0.70
N VAL A 43 -6.02 -10.80 0.20
CA VAL A 43 -5.53 -12.13 -0.16
C VAL A 43 -6.72 -13.08 -0.18
N TYR A 44 -6.93 -13.76 -1.30
CA TYR A 44 -7.87 -14.85 -1.43
C TYR A 44 -7.12 -16.12 -1.78
N GLU A 45 -7.42 -17.21 -1.09
CA GLU A 45 -7.02 -18.55 -1.53
C GLU A 45 -7.86 -18.93 -2.74
N ILE A 46 -7.20 -19.19 -3.86
CA ILE A 46 -7.84 -19.67 -5.07
C ILE A 46 -7.34 -21.10 -5.30
N PRO A 47 -8.23 -22.11 -5.32
CA PRO A 47 -7.85 -23.45 -5.73
C PRO A 47 -7.17 -23.41 -7.11
N GLU A 48 -6.07 -24.15 -7.30
CA GLU A 48 -5.26 -24.07 -8.51
C GLU A 48 -6.08 -24.28 -9.80
N ASN A 49 -7.08 -25.17 -9.75
CA ASN A 49 -7.99 -25.45 -10.87
C ASN A 49 -8.94 -24.29 -11.22
N ASN A 50 -9.04 -23.26 -10.38
CA ASN A 50 -9.86 -22.08 -10.58
C ASN A 50 -9.03 -20.83 -10.98
N VAL A 51 -7.72 -20.97 -11.16
CA VAL A 51 -6.84 -19.87 -11.60
C VAL A 51 -6.94 -19.70 -13.12
N THR A 52 -7.64 -18.66 -13.57
CA THR A 52 -7.76 -18.34 -15.01
C THR A 52 -6.56 -17.53 -15.52
N LYS A 53 -6.24 -17.62 -16.82
CA LYS A 53 -5.17 -16.83 -17.46
C LYS A 53 -5.30 -15.31 -17.21
N LYS A 54 -6.54 -14.80 -17.19
CA LYS A 54 -6.84 -13.39 -16.88
C LYS A 54 -6.44 -12.98 -15.45
N ILE A 55 -6.44 -13.91 -14.50
CA ILE A 55 -6.02 -13.63 -13.11
C ILE A 55 -4.49 -13.53 -13.04
N LEU A 56 -3.78 -14.39 -13.78
CA LEU A 56 -2.32 -14.39 -13.88
C LEU A 56 -1.80 -13.09 -14.52
N GLU A 57 -2.42 -12.68 -15.63
CA GLU A 57 -2.01 -11.50 -16.41
C GLU A 57 -2.18 -10.17 -15.66
N ARG A 58 -3.04 -10.12 -14.62
CA ARG A 58 -3.24 -8.91 -13.81
C ARG A 58 -2.04 -8.56 -12.91
N GLY A 59 -1.06 -9.47 -12.75
CA GLY A 59 0.13 -9.22 -11.93
C GLY A 59 -0.14 -9.02 -10.43
N ILE A 60 -1.36 -9.33 -9.97
CA ILE A 60 -1.80 -9.23 -8.56
C ILE A 60 -1.33 -10.45 -7.76
N VAL A 61 -1.00 -11.55 -8.44
CA VAL A 61 -0.53 -12.80 -7.83
C VAL A 61 0.99 -12.79 -7.80
N LYS A 62 1.59 -12.53 -6.63
CA LYS A 62 2.97 -12.92 -6.35
C LYS A 62 2.94 -14.33 -5.76
N TYR A 63 3.50 -15.29 -6.48
CA TYR A 63 3.56 -16.70 -6.08
C TYR A 63 4.49 -16.98 -4.88
N ASP A 64 5.24 -15.98 -4.41
CA ASP A 64 6.41 -16.20 -3.57
C ASP A 64 6.15 -16.33 -2.06
N LEU A 65 4.93 -16.64 -1.61
CA LEU A 65 4.64 -16.76 -0.16
C LEU A 65 3.80 -17.99 0.19
N VAL A 66 4.24 -19.17 -0.22
CA VAL A 66 4.03 -20.39 0.59
C VAL A 66 5.30 -21.23 0.49
N GLN A 67 6.25 -20.97 1.41
CA GLN A 67 7.27 -21.95 1.74
C GLN A 67 6.76 -22.72 2.95
N ASP A 68 6.58 -24.04 2.80
CA ASP A 68 6.58 -24.99 3.90
C ASP A 68 8.00 -25.17 4.46
#